data_AF-A0AAW8SRM3-F1
#
_entry.id   AF-A0AAW8SRM3-F1
#
_cell.length_a   1.000
_cell.length_b   1.000
_cell.length_c   1.000
_cell.angle_alpha   90.00
_cell.angle_beta   90.00
_cell.angle_gamma   90.00
#
_symmetry.space_group_name_H-M   'P 1'
#
loop_
_entity.id
_entity.type
_entity.pdbx_description
1 polymer ?
#
loop_
_entity_poly.entity_id
_entity_poly.type
_entity_poly.pdbx_seq_one_letter_code
_entity_poly.pdbx_strand_id
1 'polypeptide(L)'
;MRVEYQKTKLSYGGYRPGRVIWITLLNGQKAEKFNLLDRDGNVLYRVEQKNDGDGVIDNKITYESLTEEQKEEIQRILENNEPHYSWDKEEIEEALRYFGYEVARLDDLVRYARKSNKLVVDYDIYSSYEEDEEGNKIDDLSEIDYYEIGSITRETIENNLVQKLLEHKEWDTIEMKIIENGQMDSYLLEFEERGD
;
A
#
# COMPACT_ATOMS: atom_id res chain seq x y z
N MET A 1 -16.08 8.64 -19.90
CA MET A 1 -14.97 7.95 -19.23
C MET A 1 -13.68 7.96 -20.06
N ARG A 2 -12.66 8.68 -19.60
CA ARG A 2 -11.26 8.48 -20.02
C ARG A 2 -10.59 7.65 -18.92
N VAL A 3 -9.82 6.63 -19.30
CA VAL A 3 -9.07 5.80 -18.35
C VAL A 3 -7.60 6.16 -18.49
N GLU A 4 -6.98 6.63 -17.41
CA GLU A 4 -5.54 6.77 -17.32
C GLU A 4 -4.97 5.50 -16.69
N TYR A 5 -3.95 4.94 -17.36
CA TYR A 5 -3.32 3.69 -16.94
C TYR A 5 -1.83 3.94 -16.77
N GLN A 6 -1.36 3.81 -15.54
CA GLN A 6 0.05 3.98 -15.20
C GLN A 6 0.62 2.68 -14.63
N LYS A 7 1.66 2.15 -15.28
CA LYS A 7 2.49 1.09 -14.73
C LYS A 7 3.73 1.69 -14.10
N THR A 8 3.91 1.46 -12.79
CA THR A 8 5.07 1.95 -12.04
C THR A 8 5.90 0.78 -11.53
N LYS A 9 7.22 0.87 -11.73
CA LYS A 9 8.15 -0.06 -11.10
C LYS A 9 8.57 0.49 -9.74
N LEU A 10 7.98 -0.06 -8.68
CA LEU A 10 8.27 0.39 -7.32
C LEU A 10 9.69 0.01 -6.90
N SER A 11 10.34 0.90 -6.16
CA SER A 11 11.63 0.68 -5.53
C SER A 11 11.62 1.24 -4.13
N TYR A 12 11.86 0.40 -3.13
CA TYR A 12 12.03 0.82 -1.73
C TYR A 12 13.51 0.88 -1.35
N GLY A 13 14.38 1.14 -2.33
CA GLY A 13 15.82 1.25 -2.12
C GLY A 13 16.45 -0.02 -1.53
N GLY A 14 17.43 0.16 -0.66
CA GLY A 14 18.05 -0.92 0.11
C GLY A 14 17.36 -1.21 1.44
N TYR A 15 16.19 -0.61 1.68
CA TYR A 15 15.46 -0.72 2.94
C TYR A 15 14.73 -2.07 3.02
N ARG A 16 14.66 -2.63 4.22
CA ARG A 16 14.00 -3.92 4.45
C ARG A 16 13.36 -3.96 5.84
N PRO A 17 12.32 -4.77 6.03
CA PRO A 17 11.79 -4.95 7.36
C PRO A 17 12.72 -5.84 8.18
N GLY A 18 12.82 -5.53 9.46
CA GLY A 18 13.43 -6.38 10.46
C GLY A 18 12.40 -7.34 11.07
N ARG A 19 12.36 -7.42 12.40
CA ARG A 19 11.35 -8.21 13.11
C ARG A 19 9.96 -7.61 12.89
N VAL A 20 9.10 -8.30 12.14
CA VAL A 20 7.68 -7.93 11.93
C VAL A 20 6.78 -8.81 12.80
N ILE A 21 5.79 -8.21 13.45
CA ILE A 21 4.77 -8.90 14.24
C ILE A 21 3.41 -8.32 13.89
N TRP A 22 2.52 -9.16 13.36
CA TRP A 22 1.11 -8.86 13.11
C TRP A 22 0.26 -9.49 14.23
N ILE A 23 -0.61 -8.71 14.86
CA ILE A 23 -1.41 -9.13 16.01
C ILE A 23 -2.88 -8.80 15.76
N THR A 24 -3.77 -9.76 15.98
CA THR A 24 -5.20 -9.50 16.16
C THR A 24 -5.51 -9.49 17.65
N LEU A 25 -5.93 -8.34 18.16
CA LEU A 25 -6.33 -8.14 19.55
C LEU A 25 -7.71 -8.79 19.80
N LEU A 26 -8.02 -9.05 21.08
CA LEU A 26 -9.27 -9.71 21.47
C LEU A 26 -10.53 -8.93 21.09
N ASN A 27 -10.42 -7.61 20.97
CA ASN A 27 -11.50 -6.72 20.53
C ASN A 27 -11.60 -6.59 19.00
N GLY A 28 -10.85 -7.40 18.24
CA GLY A 28 -10.86 -7.39 16.78
C GLY A 28 -9.87 -6.41 16.14
N GLN A 29 -9.33 -5.46 16.92
CA GLN A 29 -8.35 -4.49 16.42
C GLN A 29 -7.06 -5.19 15.95
N LYS A 30 -6.41 -4.59 14.96
CA LYS A 30 -5.11 -5.01 14.45
C LYS A 30 -4.03 -4.20 15.17
N ALA A 31 -2.91 -4.85 15.46
CA ALA A 31 -1.74 -4.17 15.96
C ALA A 31 -0.50 -4.72 15.25
N GLU A 32 0.36 -3.81 14.81
CA GLU A 32 1.58 -4.14 14.10
C GLU A 32 2.80 -3.60 14.84
N LYS A 33 3.87 -4.38 14.80
CA LYS A 33 5.19 -3.93 15.25
C LYS A 33 6.24 -4.34 14.25
N PHE A 34 7.03 -3.39 13.78
CA PHE A 34 8.13 -3.68 12.88
C PHE A 34 9.33 -2.75 13.08
N ASN A 35 10.50 -3.22 12.67
CA ASN A 35 11.69 -2.40 12.54
C ASN A 35 11.92 -2.10 11.06
N LEU A 36 12.27 -0.86 10.71
CA LEU A 36 12.86 -0.58 9.41
C LEU A 36 14.38 -0.65 9.52
N LEU A 37 15.00 -1.41 8.61
CA LEU A 37 16.44 -1.53 8.49
C LEU A 37 16.94 -0.85 7.22
N ASP A 38 18.17 -0.33 7.27
CA ASP A 38 18.91 0.00 6.06
C ASP A 38 19.50 -1.26 5.37
N ARG A 39 20.24 -1.01 4.29
CA ARG A 39 20.93 -2.02 3.48
C ARG A 39 21.97 -2.83 4.26
N ASP A 40 22.63 -2.18 5.23
CA ASP A 40 23.66 -2.80 6.06
C ASP A 40 23.05 -3.56 7.25
N GLY A 41 21.74 -3.39 7.49
CA GLY A 41 21.00 -4.04 8.57
C GLY A 41 20.92 -3.24 9.86
N ASN A 42 21.30 -1.97 9.85
CA ASN A 42 21.12 -1.09 11.01
C ASN A 42 19.63 -0.74 11.16
N VAL A 43 19.15 -0.74 12.40
CA VAL A 43 17.77 -0.33 12.70
C VAL A 43 17.70 1.18 12.63
N LEU A 44 16.89 1.71 11.70
CA LEU A 44 16.70 3.15 11.54
C LEU A 44 15.65 3.67 12.52
N TYR A 45 14.51 2.99 12.55
CA TYR A 45 13.43 3.27 13.47
C TYR A 45 12.55 2.03 13.66
N ARG A 46 11.70 2.07 14.68
CA ARG A 46 10.68 1.06 14.96
C ARG A 46 9.31 1.71 14.95
N VAL A 47 8.33 0.99 14.43
CA VAL A 47 6.93 1.40 14.43
C VAL A 47 6.14 0.43 15.28
N GLU A 48 5.32 0.97 16.17
CA GLU A 48 4.26 0.27 16.87
C GLU A 48 2.95 0.98 16.56
N GLN A 49 2.02 0.31 15.88
CA GLN A 49 0.74 0.91 15.50
C GLN A 49 -0.45 -0.01 15.81
N LYS A 50 -1.63 0.58 15.93
CA LYS A 50 -2.91 -0.12 16.04
C LYS A 50 -3.90 0.46 15.04
N ASN A 51 -4.73 -0.41 14.47
CA ASN A 51 -5.76 -0.07 13.50
C ASN A 51 -7.08 -0.78 13.87
N ASP A 52 -8.23 -0.13 13.65
CA ASP A 52 -9.57 -0.63 13.97
C ASP A 52 -10.46 -0.95 12.75
N GLY A 53 -9.88 -0.96 11.55
CA GLY A 53 -10.56 -1.16 10.27
C GLY A 53 -10.66 0.14 9.47
N ASP A 54 -10.93 1.26 10.15
CA ASP A 54 -11.16 2.56 9.52
C ASP A 54 -9.89 3.42 9.43
N GLY A 55 -8.81 2.99 10.11
CA GLY A 55 -7.52 3.67 10.05
C GLY A 55 -6.64 3.42 11.27
N VAL A 56 -5.54 4.16 11.33
CA VAL A 56 -4.58 4.08 12.45
C VAL A 56 -5.11 4.90 13.62
N ILE A 57 -5.34 4.24 14.76
CA ILE A 57 -5.87 4.86 15.98
C ILE A 57 -4.79 5.14 17.04
N ASP A 58 -3.64 4.50 16.92
CA ASP A 58 -2.49 4.65 17.81
C ASP A 58 -1.24 4.35 17.01
N ASN A 59 -0.24 5.23 17.09
CA ASN A 59 1.02 5.09 16.40
C ASN A 59 2.16 5.62 17.27
N LYS A 60 3.27 4.90 17.27
CA LYS A 60 4.51 5.33 17.89
C LYS A 60 5.69 4.96 17.01
N ILE A 61 6.47 5.97 16.63
CA ILE A 61 7.79 5.80 16.02
C ILE A 61 8.86 5.96 17.09
N THR A 62 9.78 5.00 17.16
CA THR A 62 10.98 5.09 18.00
C THR A 62 12.19 5.16 17.08
N TYR A 63 12.82 6.33 17.02
CA TYR A 63 14.03 6.56 16.23
C TYR A 63 15.25 5.88 16.86
N GLU A 64 16.11 5.33 16.00
CA GLU A 64 17.39 4.71 16.39
C GLU A 64 18.51 5.41 15.61
N SER A 65 18.96 4.85 14.47
CA SER A 65 20.05 5.44 13.67
C SER A 65 19.60 6.24 12.45
N LEU A 66 18.32 6.60 12.35
CA LEU A 66 17.77 7.35 11.20
C LEU A 66 18.43 8.73 11.07
N THR A 67 18.98 9.03 9.89
CA THR A 67 19.57 10.34 9.57
C THR A 67 18.60 11.22 8.77
N GLU A 68 18.87 12.54 8.70
CA GLU A 68 18.10 13.46 7.85
C GLU A 68 18.24 13.11 6.37
N GLU A 69 19.42 12.68 5.91
CA GLU A 69 19.62 12.22 4.53
C GLU A 69 18.73 11.02 4.18
N GLN A 70 18.53 10.10 5.14
CA GLN A 70 17.63 8.95 4.96
C GLN A 70 16.16 9.36 4.98
N LYS A 71 15.76 10.35 5.79
CA LYS A 71 14.41 10.92 5.73
C LYS A 71 14.12 11.52 4.35
N GLU A 72 15.05 12.31 3.82
CA GLU A 72 14.93 12.88 2.47
C GLU A 72 14.92 11.80 1.38
N GLU A 73 15.70 10.73 1.53
CA GLU A 73 15.66 9.59 0.61
C GLU A 73 14.31 8.89 0.64
N ILE A 74 13.79 8.57 1.83
CA ILE A 74 12.48 7.93 2.01
C ILE A 74 11.38 8.80 1.40
N GLN A 75 11.39 10.10 1.67
CA GLN A 75 10.47 11.06 1.08
C GLN A 75 10.47 11.00 -0.45
N ARG A 76 11.66 11.07 -1.06
CA ARG A 76 11.78 10.96 -2.54
C ARG A 76 11.32 9.60 -3.05
N ILE A 77 11.51 8.52 -2.30
CA ILE A 77 11.03 7.21 -2.70
C ILE A 77 9.50 7.21 -2.76
N LEU A 78 8.83 7.75 -1.73
CA LEU A 78 7.38 7.86 -1.70
C LEU A 78 6.83 8.73 -2.84
N GLU A 79 7.41 9.92 -3.04
CA GLU A 79 7.05 10.83 -4.13
C GLU A 79 7.17 10.16 -5.52
N ASN A 80 8.10 9.21 -5.70
CA ASN A 80 8.26 8.47 -6.96
C ASN A 80 7.36 7.25 -7.07
N ASN A 81 7.14 6.54 -5.96
CA ASN A 81 6.37 5.31 -5.94
C ASN A 81 4.87 5.59 -6.02
N GLU A 82 4.41 6.59 -5.25
CA GLU A 82 3.00 6.94 -5.11
C GLU A 82 2.82 8.47 -5.34
N PRO A 83 2.99 8.95 -6.60
CA PRO A 83 3.02 10.38 -6.93
C PRO A 83 1.68 11.10 -6.80
N HIS A 84 0.58 10.36 -6.60
CA HIS A 84 -0.77 10.87 -6.42
C HIS A 84 -1.09 11.26 -4.96
N TYR A 85 -0.31 10.78 -3.98
CA TYR A 85 -0.40 11.29 -2.60
C TYR A 85 0.40 12.57 -2.42
N SER A 86 -0.16 13.51 -1.66
CA SER A 86 0.56 14.70 -1.21
C SER A 86 1.43 14.35 -0.01
N TRP A 87 2.68 13.98 -0.26
CA TRP A 87 3.66 13.76 0.80
C TRP A 87 4.16 15.10 1.36
N ASP A 88 3.50 15.62 2.40
CA ASP A 88 3.97 16.84 3.08
C ASP A 88 5.25 16.54 3.89
N LYS A 89 6.28 17.36 3.68
CA LYS A 89 7.54 17.27 4.42
C LYS A 89 7.38 17.68 5.89
N GLU A 90 6.37 18.49 6.19
CA GLU A 90 6.03 18.87 7.57
C GLU A 90 5.45 17.67 8.35
N GLU A 91 4.97 16.63 7.67
CA GLU A 91 4.36 15.42 8.23
C GLU A 91 5.27 14.17 8.06
N ILE A 92 6.58 14.34 8.27
CA ILE A 92 7.56 13.27 8.07
C ILE A 92 7.27 11.99 8.87
N GLU A 93 6.63 12.07 10.03
CA GLU A 93 6.27 10.88 10.81
C GLU A 93 5.22 10.01 10.10
N GLU A 94 4.29 10.63 9.38
CA GLU A 94 3.33 9.93 8.55
C GLU A 94 4.02 9.24 7.37
N ALA A 95 4.88 9.95 6.67
CA ALA A 95 5.68 9.38 5.59
C ALA A 95 6.52 8.19 6.07
N LEU A 96 7.19 8.30 7.22
CA LEU A 96 7.97 7.20 7.80
C LEU A 96 7.09 6.03 8.24
N ARG A 97 5.94 6.29 8.87
CA ARG A 97 4.96 5.26 9.26
C ARG A 97 4.51 4.48 8.02
N TYR A 98 4.03 5.17 7.00
CA TYR A 98 3.52 4.60 5.77
C TYR A 98 4.62 3.81 5.05
N PHE A 99 5.79 4.41 4.84
CA PHE A 99 6.92 3.75 4.18
C PHE A 99 7.32 2.45 4.88
N GLY A 100 7.45 2.50 6.21
CA GLY A 100 7.83 1.33 6.98
C GLY A 100 6.77 0.22 6.94
N TYR A 101 5.50 0.59 6.97
CA TYR A 101 4.38 -0.35 6.85
C TYR A 101 4.36 -1.02 5.49
N GLU A 102 4.48 -0.26 4.40
CA GLU A 102 4.49 -0.78 3.04
C GLU A 102 5.67 -1.73 2.82
N VAL A 103 6.88 -1.37 3.28
CA VAL A 103 8.04 -2.26 3.22
C VAL A 103 7.81 -3.58 3.97
N ALA A 104 7.16 -3.53 5.14
CA ALA A 104 6.85 -4.72 5.93
C ALA A 104 5.76 -5.59 5.29
N ARG A 105 4.68 -4.98 4.80
CA ARG A 105 3.56 -5.64 4.10
C ARG A 105 4.06 -6.35 2.86
N LEU A 106 4.76 -5.64 1.98
CA LEU A 106 5.22 -6.18 0.69
C LEU A 106 6.25 -7.30 0.85
N ASP A 107 7.17 -7.20 1.82
CA ASP A 107 8.09 -8.31 2.11
C ASP A 107 7.33 -9.57 2.57
N ASP A 108 6.26 -9.42 3.35
CA ASP A 108 5.44 -10.56 3.78
C ASP A 108 4.70 -11.20 2.60
N LEU A 109 4.07 -10.37 1.75
CA LEU A 109 3.38 -10.84 0.54
C LEU A 109 4.32 -11.50 -0.47
N VAL A 110 5.50 -10.93 -0.70
CA VAL A 110 6.54 -11.50 -1.57
C VAL A 110 7.04 -12.84 -1.04
N ARG A 111 7.28 -12.95 0.28
CA ARG A 111 7.67 -14.22 0.90
C ARG A 111 6.56 -15.25 0.81
N TYR A 112 5.31 -14.84 1.03
CA TYR A 112 4.15 -15.72 0.89
C TYR A 112 4.03 -16.24 -0.55
N ALA A 113 4.06 -15.35 -1.54
CA ALA A 113 3.95 -15.69 -2.96
C ALA A 113 5.00 -16.74 -3.36
N ARG A 114 6.27 -16.53 -2.95
CA ARG A 114 7.37 -17.48 -3.19
C ARG A 114 7.19 -18.81 -2.48
N LYS A 115 6.84 -18.79 -1.18
CA LYS A 115 6.73 -20.01 -0.36
C LYS A 115 5.55 -20.87 -0.77
N SER A 116 4.43 -20.22 -1.11
CA SER A 116 3.16 -20.86 -1.43
C SER A 116 2.99 -21.11 -2.93
N ASN A 117 3.94 -20.66 -3.77
CA ASN A 117 3.87 -20.75 -5.22
C ASN A 117 2.54 -20.17 -5.78
N LYS A 118 2.20 -18.96 -5.34
CA LYS A 118 0.95 -18.26 -5.69
C LYS A 118 1.22 -16.93 -6.35
N LEU A 119 0.26 -16.53 -7.18
CA LEU A 119 0.09 -15.15 -7.61
C LEU A 119 -0.70 -14.42 -6.51
N VAL A 120 -0.18 -13.29 -6.04
CA VAL A 120 -0.85 -12.42 -5.06
C VAL A 120 -1.23 -11.13 -5.77
N VAL A 121 -2.48 -10.70 -5.60
CA VAL A 121 -2.97 -9.41 -6.09
C VAL A 121 -3.42 -8.63 -4.87
N ASP A 122 -2.67 -7.59 -4.54
CA ASP A 122 -2.95 -6.65 -3.45
C ASP A 122 -3.52 -5.38 -4.07
N TYR A 123 -4.75 -4.98 -3.73
CA TYR A 123 -5.39 -3.85 -4.39
C TYR A 123 -6.25 -3.01 -3.44
N ASP A 124 -6.32 -1.74 -3.80
CA ASP A 124 -7.15 -0.73 -3.17
C ASP A 124 -8.07 -0.12 -4.25
N ILE A 125 -9.37 0.04 -3.94
CA ILE A 125 -10.34 0.76 -4.78
C ILE A 125 -10.90 1.89 -3.94
N TYR A 126 -10.80 3.11 -4.41
CA TYR A 126 -11.17 4.30 -3.67
C TYR A 126 -11.68 5.42 -4.59
N SER A 127 -12.15 6.49 -3.95
CA SER A 127 -12.55 7.72 -4.62
C SER A 127 -11.48 8.79 -4.45
N SER A 128 -11.17 9.53 -5.51
CA SER A 128 -10.38 10.75 -5.42
C SER A 128 -11.10 11.88 -4.67
N TYR A 129 -12.39 11.69 -4.35
CA TYR A 129 -13.21 12.60 -3.57
C TYR A 129 -13.42 12.08 -2.13
N GLU A 130 -13.44 12.99 -1.16
CA GLU A 130 -13.68 12.63 0.25
C GLU A 130 -15.14 12.25 0.54
N GLU A 131 -16.09 12.83 -0.20
CA GLU A 131 -17.53 12.69 0.01
C GLU A 131 -18.28 12.46 -1.31
N ASP A 132 -19.40 11.73 -1.22
CA ASP A 132 -20.34 11.51 -2.33
C ASP A 132 -21.18 12.76 -2.66
N GLU A 133 -22.07 12.67 -3.64
CA GLU A 133 -22.95 13.79 -4.04
C GLU A 133 -23.95 14.21 -2.94
N GLU A 134 -24.14 13.39 -1.90
CA GLU A 134 -25.02 13.63 -0.75
C GLU A 134 -24.25 14.12 0.49
N GLY A 135 -22.92 14.22 0.42
CA GLY A 135 -22.03 14.64 1.52
C GLY A 135 -21.71 13.52 2.51
N ASN A 136 -21.85 12.25 2.12
CA ASN A 136 -21.43 11.12 2.94
C ASN A 136 -19.98 10.74 2.61
N LYS A 137 -19.22 10.33 3.64
CA LYS A 137 -17.89 9.75 3.45
C LYS A 137 -17.97 8.55 2.52
N ILE A 138 -17.07 8.48 1.55
CA ILE A 138 -16.91 7.32 0.68
C ILE A 138 -16.00 6.30 1.37
N ASP A 139 -16.45 5.05 1.44
CA ASP A 139 -15.66 3.96 2.01
C ASP A 139 -14.74 3.36 0.95
N ASP A 140 -13.48 3.15 1.31
CA ASP A 140 -12.49 2.51 0.45
C ASP A 140 -12.52 0.98 0.60
N LEU A 141 -12.11 0.27 -0.45
CA LEU A 141 -11.95 -1.18 -0.44
C LEU A 141 -10.47 -1.55 -0.52
N SER A 142 -9.95 -2.21 0.52
CA SER A 142 -8.60 -2.80 0.53
C SER A 142 -8.68 -4.33 0.64
N GLU A 143 -8.23 -5.05 -0.37
CA GLU A 143 -8.30 -6.52 -0.41
C GLU A 143 -7.04 -7.18 -0.99
N ILE A 144 -6.83 -8.44 -0.61
CA ILE A 144 -5.74 -9.27 -1.14
C ILE A 144 -6.31 -10.59 -1.65
N ASP A 145 -6.15 -10.82 -2.95
CA ASP A 145 -6.53 -12.06 -3.61
C ASP A 145 -5.32 -12.98 -3.85
N TYR A 146 -5.58 -14.28 -3.82
CA TYR A 146 -4.59 -15.33 -4.00
C TYR A 146 -5.00 -16.30 -5.09
N TYR A 147 -4.17 -16.45 -6.11
CA TYR A 147 -4.42 -17.34 -7.23
C TYR A 147 -3.30 -18.38 -7.39
N GLU A 148 -3.64 -19.53 -7.96
CA GLU A 148 -2.63 -20.50 -8.40
C GLU A 148 -1.92 -19.94 -9.64
N ILE A 149 -0.62 -20.19 -9.76
CA ILE A 149 0.15 -19.68 -10.90
C ILE A 149 -0.41 -20.25 -12.21
N GLY A 150 -0.70 -19.35 -13.17
CA GLY A 150 -1.28 -19.69 -14.46
C GLY A 150 -2.79 -20.00 -14.45
N SER A 151 -3.47 -19.90 -13.30
CA SER A 151 -4.93 -20.13 -13.23
C SER A 151 -5.76 -18.94 -13.70
N ILE A 152 -5.16 -17.75 -13.73
CA ILE A 152 -5.82 -16.51 -14.11
C ILE A 152 -4.87 -15.68 -14.97
N THR A 153 -5.44 -14.93 -15.91
CA THR A 153 -4.67 -13.97 -16.70
C THR A 153 -4.75 -12.59 -16.06
N ARG A 154 -3.74 -11.77 -16.33
CA ARG A 154 -3.74 -10.39 -15.87
C ARG A 154 -4.94 -9.58 -16.40
N GLU A 155 -5.33 -9.78 -17.66
CA GLU A 155 -6.52 -9.16 -18.25
C GLU A 155 -7.80 -9.55 -17.49
N THR A 156 -7.89 -10.79 -17.01
CA THR A 156 -9.03 -11.24 -16.19
C THR A 156 -9.06 -10.55 -14.83
N ILE A 157 -7.90 -10.38 -14.18
CA ILE A 157 -7.79 -9.64 -12.91
C ILE A 157 -8.24 -8.19 -13.12
N GLU A 158 -7.66 -7.51 -14.10
CA GLU A 158 -7.99 -6.12 -14.44
C GLU A 158 -9.48 -5.95 -14.72
N ASN A 159 -10.06 -6.78 -15.59
CA ASN A 159 -11.49 -6.70 -15.90
C ASN A 159 -12.37 -6.93 -14.66
N ASN A 160 -12.02 -7.87 -13.77
CA ASN A 160 -12.78 -8.09 -12.54
C ASN A 160 -12.76 -6.86 -11.63
N LEU A 161 -11.59 -6.23 -11.45
CA LEU A 161 -11.47 -5.03 -10.62
C LEU A 161 -12.21 -3.83 -11.24
N VAL A 162 -12.14 -3.68 -12.57
CA VAL A 162 -12.92 -2.65 -13.28
C VAL A 162 -14.42 -2.89 -13.14
N GLN A 163 -14.90 -4.14 -13.17
CA GLN A 163 -16.31 -4.41 -12.90
C GLN A 163 -16.70 -4.04 -11.46
N LYS A 164 -15.86 -4.35 -10.46
CA LYS A 164 -16.09 -3.92 -9.07
C LYS A 164 -16.21 -2.40 -8.96
N LEU A 165 -15.30 -1.66 -9.61
CA LEU A 165 -15.36 -0.19 -9.65
C LEU A 165 -16.66 0.30 -10.30
N LEU A 166 -17.04 -0.25 -11.46
CA LEU A 166 -18.26 0.19 -12.16
C LEU A 166 -19.58 -0.14 -11.43
N GLU A 167 -19.55 -1.11 -10.51
CA GLU A 167 -20.69 -1.42 -9.63
C GLU A 167 -20.88 -0.37 -8.52
N HIS A 168 -19.86 0.47 -8.27
CA HIS A 168 -19.81 1.50 -7.23
C HIS A 168 -19.51 2.87 -7.84
N LYS A 169 -20.55 3.70 -7.99
CA LYS A 169 -20.46 4.98 -8.73
C LYS A 169 -19.56 6.01 -8.06
N GLU A 170 -19.32 5.84 -6.78
CA GLU A 170 -18.51 6.68 -5.92
C GLU A 170 -17.01 6.48 -6.13
N TRP A 171 -16.57 5.33 -6.65
CA TRP A 171 -15.16 5.01 -6.86
C TRP A 171 -14.69 5.40 -8.26
N ASP A 172 -13.46 5.88 -8.34
CA ASP A 172 -12.83 6.31 -9.58
C ASP A 172 -11.39 5.82 -9.74
N THR A 173 -10.80 5.20 -8.72
CA THR A 173 -9.39 4.84 -8.72
C THR A 173 -9.18 3.40 -8.26
N ILE A 174 -8.26 2.70 -8.93
CA ILE A 174 -7.76 1.37 -8.54
C ILE A 174 -6.24 1.44 -8.46
N GLU A 175 -5.71 1.19 -7.28
CA GLU A 175 -4.30 0.83 -7.08
C GLU A 175 -4.19 -0.69 -7.00
N MET A 176 -3.27 -1.31 -7.73
CA MET A 176 -3.03 -2.74 -7.59
C MET A 176 -1.55 -3.11 -7.75
N LYS A 177 -1.12 -4.05 -6.92
CA LYS A 177 0.22 -4.63 -6.87
C LYS A 177 0.10 -6.13 -7.15
N ILE A 178 0.63 -6.56 -8.30
CA ILE A 178 0.65 -7.98 -8.70
C ILE A 178 2.02 -8.57 -8.36
N ILE A 179 2.03 -9.58 -7.51
CA ILE A 179 3.24 -10.24 -7.01
C ILE A 179 3.28 -11.69 -7.48
N GLU A 180 4.30 -12.01 -8.27
CA GLU A 180 4.52 -13.36 -8.80
C GLU A 180 6.01 -13.72 -8.76
N ASN A 181 6.36 -14.91 -8.27
CA ASN A 181 7.75 -15.38 -8.15
C ASN A 181 8.67 -14.38 -7.41
N GLY A 182 8.07 -13.56 -6.54
CA GLY A 182 8.70 -12.46 -5.81
C GLY A 182 9.31 -11.37 -6.68
N GLN A 183 8.75 -11.18 -7.88
CA GLN A 183 8.72 -9.91 -8.57
C GLN A 183 7.37 -9.24 -8.29
N MET A 184 7.34 -7.92 -8.35
CA MET A 184 6.13 -7.13 -8.14
C MET A 184 6.04 -6.08 -9.24
N ASP A 185 4.86 -5.97 -9.81
CA ASP A 185 4.47 -4.84 -10.66
C ASP A 185 3.36 -4.05 -9.96
N SER A 186 3.45 -2.72 -9.99
CA SER A 186 2.40 -1.82 -9.48
C SER A 186 1.70 -1.11 -10.63
N TYR A 187 0.41 -0.88 -10.45
CA TYR A 187 -0.49 -0.29 -11.42
C TYR A 187 -1.45 0.66 -10.73
N LEU A 188 -1.68 1.80 -11.38
CA LEU A 188 -2.71 2.76 -11.03
C LEU A 188 -3.65 2.92 -12.24
N LEU A 189 -4.94 2.78 -11.99
CA LEU A 189 -5.99 3.02 -12.97
C LEU A 189 -6.92 4.10 -12.42
N GLU A 190 -6.99 5.23 -13.14
CA GLU A 190 -7.86 6.35 -12.80
C GLU A 190 -8.93 6.50 -13.88
N PHE A 191 -10.18 6.67 -13.44
CA PHE A 191 -11.34 6.81 -14.28
C PHE A 191 -11.85 8.24 -14.19
N GLU A 192 -11.43 9.09 -15.13
CA GLU A 192 -11.99 10.43 -15.25
C GLU A 192 -13.43 10.34 -15.79
N GLU A 193 -14.41 10.54 -14.91
CA GLU A 193 -15.74 11.04 -15.26
C GLU A 193 -16.08 12.29 -14.45
N ARG A 194 -15.79 13.46 -15.04
CA ARG A 194 -16.72 14.60 -15.01
C ARG A 194 -16.36 15.53 -16.18
N GLY A 195 -17.06 15.32 -17.30
CA GLY A 195 -17.27 16.40 -18.25
C GLY A 195 -18.20 17.43 -17.61
N ASP A 196 -17.92 18.71 -17.87
CA ASP A 196 -18.81 19.85 -17.57
C ASP A 196 -20.26 19.62 -18.01
#